data_AF-A0AA96U2I6-F1
#
_entry.id   AF-A0AA96U2I6-F1
#
_cell.length_a   1.000
_cell.length_b   1.000
_cell.length_c   1.000
_cell.angle_alpha   90.00
_cell.angle_beta   90.00
_cell.angle_gamma   90.00
#
_symmetry.space_group_name_H-M   'P 1'
#
loop_
_entity.id
_entity.type
_entity.pdbx_description
1 polymer ?
#
loop_
_entity_poly.entity_id
_entity_poly.type
_entity_poly.pdbx_seq_one_letter_code
_entity_poly.pdbx_strand_id
1 'polypeptide(L)'
;MALPAPKVPDLQPENWIDLDQLGSDDLLTWIDYPGIAEGDEIFPNWRGCGADGSVRDLLMSSTPVVGLEPEGFAYHIPNALLHELDQGWVFYSYFIADLVQPGQPGEESLRRFFYVGQRDRPAGLPGLGVPQFRESHDLQVVLEWITGNSATVVVPPYVAMSVGDQVTLTLALYFGENDPFDDLVLKKTLTAAELRLPLTWSVPRNELEVIEDGYLEARYQIDYATPTIPTQGPMQRLDVVSKAIARLPAVTIEGFGGGSLDPERYPDGITLLVEPYIGMQPGDDVLLHASGSEALDRSVRVDASVVDSGLLAFRVGHSWLVSNNGKPVTFSWQYARGGASGSGEPLAVMIRKPLDLPSPVVEGAEPEDPVDGVPRGYLFAINITGGVFIRVPDDAQVGPDDDLEMHWQGHGSTGSVVVTEPMIGTPRRFFVPPAAIPANMGQRLDVFYRVTPAGQEPAQSSVFDLKICGMTSGWPAIQVRSPAQSRPLSLAQVPEAGALLALSAWPYMAVRQLVRVSVQGVTAAGQQVQELLRWDDDEPVTEDEYQAGELLVILSRPFLQGLALGQPFILSVGTSFDDGTHYISFPDVSIQLVG
;
A
#
# COMPACT_ATOMS: atom_id res chain seq x y z
N MET A 1 -18.91 38.25 -45.80
CA MET A 1 -17.89 37.34 -45.25
C MET A 1 -16.76 38.24 -44.77
N ALA A 2 -16.23 38.05 -43.57
CA ALA A 2 -15.14 38.88 -43.07
C ALA A 2 -13.87 38.66 -43.92
N LEU A 3 -13.10 39.72 -44.17
CA LEU A 3 -11.81 39.64 -44.86
C LEU A 3 -10.81 38.83 -44.01
N PRO A 4 -10.05 37.91 -44.62
CA PRO A 4 -9.14 37.02 -43.88
C PRO A 4 -7.92 37.79 -43.33
N ALA A 5 -7.35 37.32 -42.22
CA ALA A 5 -6.15 37.91 -41.65
C ALA A 5 -4.93 37.74 -42.57
N PRO A 6 -3.93 38.64 -42.49
CA PRO A 6 -2.65 38.44 -43.15
C PRO A 6 -2.01 37.09 -42.78
N LYS A 7 -1.39 36.42 -43.75
CA LYS A 7 -0.58 35.22 -43.51
C LYS A 7 0.86 35.64 -43.21
N VAL A 8 1.45 34.99 -42.21
CA VAL A 8 2.84 35.23 -41.78
C VAL A 8 3.54 33.88 -41.71
N PRO A 9 4.27 33.47 -42.77
CA PRO A 9 4.85 32.13 -42.88
C PRO A 9 5.90 31.79 -41.81
N ASP A 10 6.69 32.78 -41.40
CA ASP A 10 7.82 32.59 -40.47
C ASP A 10 7.41 32.55 -38.99
N LEU A 11 6.10 32.45 -38.72
CA LEU A 11 5.62 32.25 -37.35
C LEU A 11 5.99 30.86 -36.85
N GLN A 12 6.70 30.84 -35.74
CA GLN A 12 7.03 29.64 -34.99
C GLN A 12 5.77 29.05 -34.32
N PRO A 13 5.81 27.77 -33.89
CA PRO A 13 4.86 27.25 -32.92
C PRO A 13 4.75 28.22 -31.73
N GLU A 14 3.52 28.47 -31.25
CA GLU A 14 3.20 29.48 -30.22
C GLU A 14 3.11 30.95 -30.70
N ASN A 15 3.02 31.21 -32.02
CA ASN A 15 2.74 32.53 -32.62
C ASN A 15 3.79 33.60 -32.26
N TRP A 16 5.06 33.36 -32.58
CA TRP A 16 6.13 34.36 -32.44
C TRP A 16 7.08 34.34 -33.65
N ILE A 17 7.81 35.44 -33.84
CA ILE A 17 8.85 35.58 -34.88
C ILE A 17 10.23 35.39 -34.26
N ASP A 18 10.98 34.43 -34.79
CA ASP A 18 12.38 34.20 -34.45
C ASP A 18 13.27 35.19 -35.22
N LEU A 19 13.77 36.20 -34.49
CA LEU A 19 14.63 37.23 -35.05
C LEU A 19 16.01 36.69 -35.44
N ASP A 20 16.50 35.66 -34.76
CA ASP A 20 17.79 35.05 -35.09
C ASP A 20 17.68 34.22 -36.37
N GLN A 21 16.56 33.49 -36.54
CA GLN A 21 16.27 32.79 -37.78
C GLN A 21 16.00 33.75 -38.95
N LEU A 22 15.29 34.86 -38.69
CA LEU A 22 14.99 35.89 -39.69
C LEU A 22 16.25 36.65 -40.14
N GLY A 23 17.25 36.76 -39.26
CA GLY A 23 18.52 37.42 -39.56
C GLY A 23 18.33 38.88 -39.96
N SER A 24 18.90 39.28 -41.09
CA SER A 24 18.80 40.65 -41.61
C SER A 24 17.64 40.88 -42.58
N ASP A 25 16.84 39.86 -42.86
CA ASP A 25 15.77 39.94 -43.86
C ASP A 25 14.50 40.59 -43.28
N ASP A 26 13.76 41.32 -44.12
CA ASP A 26 12.44 41.83 -43.77
C ASP A 26 11.45 40.67 -43.63
N LEU A 27 10.49 40.77 -42.70
CA LEU A 27 9.47 39.73 -42.53
C LEU A 27 8.50 39.75 -43.72
N LEU A 28 8.48 38.66 -44.47
CA LEU A 28 7.55 38.45 -45.56
C LEU A 28 6.15 38.10 -45.01
N THR A 29 5.14 38.84 -45.47
CA THR A 29 3.73 38.56 -45.16
C THR A 29 2.91 38.53 -46.44
N TRP A 30 1.78 37.84 -46.41
CA TRP A 30 0.87 37.75 -47.55
C TRP A 30 -0.51 38.30 -47.20
N ILE A 31 -0.98 39.23 -48.03
CA ILE A 31 -2.32 39.80 -47.97
C ILE A 31 -3.13 39.25 -49.14
N ASP A 32 -4.24 38.59 -48.84
CA ASP A 32 -5.12 37.98 -49.84
C ASP A 32 -6.57 38.15 -49.41
N TYR A 33 -7.47 38.38 -50.37
CA TYR A 33 -8.91 38.44 -50.14
C TYR A 33 -9.69 38.06 -51.41
N PRO A 34 -10.94 37.60 -51.29
CA PRO A 34 -11.74 37.21 -52.44
C PRO A 34 -11.87 38.34 -53.47
N GLY A 35 -11.26 38.14 -54.64
CA GLY A 35 -11.33 39.08 -55.76
C GLY A 35 -10.21 40.13 -55.80
N ILE A 36 -9.15 39.99 -54.99
CA ILE A 36 -7.95 40.83 -55.08
C ILE A 36 -7.41 40.86 -56.51
N ALA A 37 -7.04 42.06 -56.98
CA ALA A 37 -6.53 42.30 -58.32
C ALA A 37 -5.36 43.29 -58.32
N GLU A 38 -4.58 43.24 -59.40
CA GLU A 38 -3.54 44.23 -59.70
C GLU A 38 -4.12 45.65 -59.72
N GLY A 39 -3.49 46.55 -58.97
CA GLY A 39 -3.91 47.94 -58.84
C GLY A 39 -4.92 48.23 -57.73
N ASP A 40 -5.40 47.22 -56.99
CA ASP A 40 -6.21 47.46 -55.79
C ASP A 40 -5.40 48.23 -54.74
N GLU A 41 -6.05 49.09 -53.97
CA GLU A 41 -5.39 49.82 -52.86
C GLU A 41 -5.67 49.14 -51.52
N ILE A 42 -4.61 48.84 -50.78
CA ILE A 42 -4.69 48.30 -49.42
C ILE A 42 -3.95 49.18 -48.42
N PHE A 43 -4.39 49.14 -47.16
CA PHE A 43 -3.81 49.88 -46.05
C PHE A 43 -3.37 48.91 -44.97
N PRO A 44 -2.10 48.47 -44.98
CA PRO A 44 -1.55 47.65 -43.91
C PRO A 44 -1.68 48.37 -42.57
N ASN A 45 -2.16 47.66 -41.56
CA ASN A 45 -2.37 48.17 -40.21
C ASN A 45 -1.61 47.31 -39.22
N TRP A 46 -0.47 47.83 -38.78
CA TRP A 46 0.43 47.21 -37.82
C TRP A 46 0.41 48.00 -36.52
N ARG A 47 0.03 47.33 -35.43
CA ARG A 47 0.01 47.89 -34.08
C ARG A 47 0.96 47.11 -33.19
N GLY A 48 2.13 47.68 -32.91
CA GLY A 48 3.19 47.02 -32.17
C GLY A 48 3.43 47.64 -30.80
N CYS A 49 3.77 46.80 -29.83
CA CYS A 49 4.18 47.21 -28.49
C CYS A 49 5.49 46.50 -28.12
N GLY A 50 6.54 47.27 -27.88
CA GLY A 50 7.82 46.75 -27.39
C GLY A 50 7.73 46.30 -25.93
N ALA A 51 8.76 45.62 -25.46
CA ALA A 51 8.82 45.07 -24.09
C ALA A 51 8.74 46.12 -22.98
N ASP A 52 9.16 47.36 -23.24
CA ASP A 52 9.06 48.50 -22.34
C ASP A 52 7.68 49.21 -22.38
N GLY A 53 6.73 48.67 -23.15
CA GLY A 53 5.43 49.29 -23.39
C GLY A 53 5.46 50.37 -24.47
N SER A 54 6.57 50.58 -25.16
CA SER A 54 6.66 51.60 -26.20
C SER A 54 5.92 51.17 -27.47
N VAL A 55 5.17 52.10 -28.06
CA VAL A 55 4.36 51.83 -29.25
C VAL A 55 5.21 51.95 -30.51
N ARG A 56 5.08 50.97 -31.41
CA ARG A 56 5.72 50.94 -32.73
C ARG A 56 4.72 50.45 -33.77
N ASP A 57 4.04 51.41 -34.37
CA ASP A 57 3.03 51.19 -35.39
C ASP A 57 3.60 51.47 -36.78
N LEU A 58 3.15 50.73 -37.80
CA LEU A 58 3.30 51.19 -39.18
C LEU A 58 2.16 52.13 -39.50
N LEU A 59 2.50 53.28 -40.06
CA LEU A 59 1.53 54.23 -40.58
C LEU A 59 0.71 53.52 -41.67
N MET A 60 -0.62 53.61 -41.59
CA MET A 60 -1.56 53.02 -42.55
C MET A 60 -1.50 53.73 -43.91
N SER A 61 -0.37 53.61 -44.61
CA SER A 61 -0.17 54.17 -45.93
C SER A 61 -0.86 53.29 -46.98
N SER A 62 -1.56 53.94 -47.92
CA SER A 62 -2.10 53.25 -49.10
C SER A 62 -0.94 52.62 -49.88
N THR A 63 -1.05 51.32 -50.13
CA THR A 63 -0.11 50.53 -50.92
C THR A 63 -0.90 49.91 -52.08
N PRO A 64 -0.55 50.20 -53.34
CA PRO A 64 -1.17 49.53 -54.47
C PRO A 64 -0.68 48.08 -54.54
N VAL A 65 -1.61 47.16 -54.78
CA VAL A 65 -1.33 45.75 -55.06
C VAL A 65 -0.60 45.68 -56.40
N VAL A 66 0.64 45.21 -56.36
CA VAL A 66 1.49 45.01 -57.53
C VAL A 66 2.22 43.67 -57.42
N GLY A 67 2.34 42.94 -58.52
CA GLY A 67 3.06 41.67 -58.54
C GLY A 67 2.35 40.58 -57.72
N LEU A 68 1.06 40.41 -57.95
CA LEU A 68 0.22 39.45 -57.25
C LEU A 68 0.68 38.00 -57.52
N GLU A 69 0.89 37.23 -56.46
CA GLU A 69 1.32 35.81 -56.51
C GLU A 69 0.17 34.87 -56.09
N PRO A 70 0.27 33.54 -56.30
CA PRO A 70 -0.76 32.59 -55.89
C PRO A 70 -1.14 32.65 -54.39
N GLU A 71 -0.19 33.05 -53.54
CA GLU A 71 -0.34 33.17 -52.09
C GLU A 71 -1.04 34.47 -51.66
N GLY A 72 -1.02 35.51 -52.52
CA GLY A 72 -1.55 36.85 -52.30
C GLY A 72 -0.58 37.96 -52.75
N PHE A 73 -0.81 39.16 -52.25
CA PHE A 73 0.11 40.29 -52.35
C PHE A 73 1.20 40.20 -51.27
N ALA A 74 2.46 40.16 -51.70
CA ALA A 74 3.61 40.16 -50.80
C ALA A 74 3.78 41.54 -50.14
N TYR A 75 3.78 41.57 -48.81
CA TYR A 75 4.05 42.78 -48.04
C TYR A 75 5.16 42.53 -47.02
N HIS A 76 6.21 43.33 -47.10
CA HIS A 76 7.41 43.21 -46.28
C HIS A 76 7.35 44.15 -45.08
N ILE A 77 7.50 43.61 -43.88
CA ILE A 77 7.62 44.38 -42.66
C ILE A 77 9.11 44.61 -42.38
N PRO A 78 9.55 45.87 -42.23
CA PRO A 78 10.98 46.17 -42.06
C PRO A 78 11.60 45.43 -40.87
N ASN A 79 12.74 44.77 -41.09
CA ASN A 79 13.49 44.06 -40.06
C ASN A 79 13.84 44.97 -38.86
N ALA A 80 14.22 46.22 -39.14
CA ALA A 80 14.52 47.22 -38.11
C ALA A 80 13.33 47.46 -37.15
N LEU A 81 12.10 47.47 -37.67
CA LEU A 81 10.90 47.61 -36.84
C LEU A 81 10.68 46.39 -35.93
N LEU A 82 10.99 45.19 -36.43
CA LEU A 82 10.88 43.97 -35.64
C LEU A 82 11.90 43.93 -34.50
N HIS A 83 13.13 44.38 -34.74
CA HIS A 83 14.12 44.49 -33.66
C HIS A 83 13.75 45.53 -32.60
N GLU A 84 13.09 46.63 -32.97
CA GLU A 84 12.54 47.57 -31.97
C GLU A 84 11.39 46.97 -31.14
N LEU A 85 10.81 45.87 -31.62
CA LEU A 85 9.73 45.13 -31.00
C LEU A 85 10.21 43.84 -30.32
N ASP A 86 11.52 43.58 -30.22
CA ASP A 86 12.05 42.40 -29.54
C ASP A 86 11.47 42.29 -28.11
N GLN A 87 11.08 41.07 -27.74
CA GLN A 87 10.32 40.72 -26.52
C GLN A 87 8.92 41.38 -26.42
N GLY A 88 8.41 41.95 -27.51
CA GLY A 88 7.13 42.64 -27.62
C GLY A 88 6.03 41.83 -28.31
N TRP A 89 4.95 42.51 -28.72
CA TRP A 89 3.79 41.90 -29.40
C TRP A 89 3.18 42.82 -30.45
N VAL A 90 2.42 42.22 -31.38
CA VAL A 90 1.81 42.88 -32.53
C VAL A 90 0.37 42.44 -32.78
N PHE A 91 -0.48 43.39 -33.17
CA PHE A 91 -1.68 43.14 -33.97
C PHE A 91 -1.46 43.59 -35.42
N TYR A 92 -1.66 42.69 -36.37
CA TYR A 92 -1.49 42.94 -37.79
C TYR A 92 -2.77 42.63 -38.56
N SER A 93 -3.20 43.58 -39.39
CA SER A 93 -4.38 43.52 -40.26
C SER A 93 -4.15 44.40 -41.48
N TYR A 94 -5.12 44.47 -42.37
CA TYR A 94 -5.14 45.42 -43.47
C TYR A 94 -6.57 45.93 -43.69
N PHE A 95 -6.69 47.10 -44.30
CA PHE A 95 -7.96 47.59 -44.84
C PHE A 95 -7.92 47.54 -46.36
N ILE A 96 -9.05 47.26 -46.99
CA ILE A 96 -9.25 47.52 -48.43
C ILE A 96 -9.74 48.95 -48.63
N ALA A 97 -9.51 49.55 -49.80
CA ALA A 97 -10.01 50.88 -50.09
C ALA A 97 -11.54 51.00 -49.98
N ASP A 98 -12.00 52.14 -49.43
CA ASP A 98 -13.42 52.48 -49.35
C ASP A 98 -13.97 52.73 -50.78
N LEU A 99 -14.99 51.96 -51.15
CA LEU A 99 -15.66 52.05 -52.47
C LEU A 99 -16.43 53.37 -52.67
N VAL A 100 -16.74 54.09 -51.59
CA VAL A 100 -17.48 55.36 -51.57
C VAL A 100 -16.53 56.55 -51.42
N GLN A 101 -15.39 56.37 -50.75
CA GLN A 101 -14.37 57.40 -50.52
C GLN A 101 -12.98 56.94 -50.99
N PRO A 102 -12.66 57.09 -52.29
CA PRO A 102 -11.38 56.65 -52.85
C PRO A 102 -10.17 57.22 -52.08
N GLY A 103 -9.22 56.36 -51.73
CA GLY A 103 -8.02 56.72 -50.96
C GLY A 103 -8.20 56.75 -49.44
N GLN A 104 -9.34 56.29 -48.91
CA GLN A 104 -9.56 56.07 -47.46
C GLN A 104 -9.66 54.57 -47.14
N PRO A 105 -9.22 54.15 -45.93
CA PRO A 105 -9.39 52.76 -45.48
C PRO A 105 -10.87 52.44 -45.24
N GLY A 106 -11.35 51.36 -45.87
CA GLY A 106 -12.72 50.85 -45.78
C GLY A 106 -12.87 49.72 -44.75
N GLU A 107 -13.21 48.51 -45.20
CA GLU A 107 -13.38 47.34 -44.33
C GLU A 107 -12.03 46.79 -43.84
N GLU A 108 -11.89 46.57 -42.53
CA GLU A 108 -10.70 45.94 -41.91
C GLU A 108 -10.79 44.40 -42.00
N SER A 109 -9.65 43.75 -42.21
CA SER A 109 -9.55 42.30 -42.08
C SER A 109 -9.48 41.81 -40.64
N LEU A 110 -9.65 40.49 -40.47
CA LEU A 110 -9.37 39.85 -39.19
C LEU A 110 -7.92 40.12 -38.77
N ARG A 111 -7.70 40.29 -37.46
CA ARG A 111 -6.37 40.59 -36.92
C ARG A 111 -5.57 39.31 -36.67
N ARG A 112 -4.31 39.34 -37.05
CA ARG A 112 -3.28 38.39 -36.62
C ARG A 112 -2.60 38.95 -35.38
N PHE A 113 -2.51 38.15 -34.32
CA PHE A 113 -1.73 38.48 -33.12
C PHE A 113 -0.51 37.57 -33.04
N PHE A 114 0.66 38.13 -32.76
CA PHE A 114 1.89 37.37 -32.53
C PHE A 114 2.91 38.17 -31.73
N TYR A 115 3.90 37.48 -31.17
CA TYR A 115 5.04 38.06 -30.46
C TYR A 115 6.26 38.23 -31.36
N VAL A 116 7.18 39.09 -30.98
CA VAL A 116 8.42 39.35 -31.73
C VAL A 116 9.63 39.06 -30.84
N GLY A 117 10.61 38.30 -31.35
CA GLY A 117 11.80 37.89 -30.61
C GLY A 117 11.65 36.55 -29.88
N GLN A 118 12.79 35.88 -29.66
CA GLN A 118 12.86 34.64 -28.89
C GLN A 118 12.49 34.92 -27.44
N ARG A 119 11.32 34.45 -27.01
CA ARG A 119 10.85 34.69 -25.66
C ARG A 119 11.46 33.67 -24.71
N ASP A 120 12.30 34.14 -23.79
CA ASP A 120 12.31 33.55 -22.46
C ASP A 120 10.92 33.83 -21.89
N ARG A 121 10.05 32.81 -21.78
CA ARG A 121 8.69 33.00 -21.23
C ARG A 121 8.79 33.89 -19.98
N PRO A 122 8.11 35.04 -19.92
CA PRO A 122 7.84 35.63 -18.63
C PRO A 122 7.04 34.58 -17.85
N ALA A 123 7.55 34.17 -16.69
CA ALA A 123 6.78 33.45 -15.70
C ALA A 123 5.41 34.13 -15.54
N GLY A 124 4.32 33.46 -15.90
CA GLY A 124 2.97 33.96 -15.62
C GLY A 124 1.99 34.17 -16.79
N LEU A 125 2.32 33.87 -18.05
CA LEU A 125 1.25 33.70 -19.06
C LEU A 125 0.61 32.31 -18.90
N PRO A 126 -0.73 32.20 -18.74
CA PRO A 126 -1.41 30.92 -18.52
C PRO A 126 -1.38 30.07 -19.79
N GLY A 127 -0.37 29.22 -19.91
CA GLY A 127 -0.27 28.17 -20.91
C GLY A 127 -0.64 26.80 -20.35
N LEU A 128 -0.90 25.85 -21.25
CA LEU A 128 -1.03 24.43 -20.93
C LEU A 128 0.19 23.92 -20.15
N GLY A 129 -0.03 22.95 -19.25
CA GLY A 129 1.06 22.33 -18.49
C GLY A 129 1.88 21.34 -19.32
N VAL A 130 3.13 21.11 -18.92
CA VAL A 130 4.01 20.10 -19.55
C VAL A 130 3.69 18.68 -19.07
N PRO A 131 3.96 17.63 -19.87
CA PRO A 131 3.96 16.25 -19.37
C PRO A 131 5.02 16.05 -18.29
N GLN A 132 4.66 15.32 -17.23
CA GLN A 132 5.55 15.01 -16.10
C GLN A 132 5.65 13.49 -15.92
N PHE A 133 6.87 12.95 -15.81
CA PHE A 133 7.06 11.56 -15.41
C PHE A 133 7.02 11.45 -13.89
N ARG A 134 6.21 10.53 -13.34
CA ARG A 134 6.17 10.26 -11.89
C ARG A 134 7.54 9.80 -11.37
N GLU A 135 8.30 9.13 -12.22
CA GLU A 135 9.65 8.65 -11.96
C GLU A 135 10.73 9.64 -12.44
N SER A 136 10.45 10.95 -12.39
CA SER A 136 11.42 12.00 -12.77
C SER A 136 11.74 13.01 -11.66
N HIS A 137 12.90 13.64 -11.81
CA HIS A 137 13.39 14.75 -10.99
C HIS A 137 14.40 15.56 -11.80
N ASP A 138 14.41 16.89 -11.66
CA ASP A 138 15.41 17.77 -12.30
C ASP A 138 15.61 17.50 -13.80
N LEU A 139 14.49 17.41 -14.52
CA LEU A 139 14.42 17.07 -15.95
C LEU A 139 15.05 15.72 -16.33
N GLN A 140 15.13 14.77 -15.39
CA GLN A 140 15.68 13.44 -15.63
C GLN A 140 14.64 12.37 -15.28
N VAL A 141 14.35 11.46 -16.20
CA VAL A 141 13.63 10.21 -15.91
C VAL A 141 14.63 9.22 -15.32
N VAL A 142 14.34 8.70 -14.14
CA VAL A 142 15.25 7.85 -13.37
C VAL A 142 14.79 6.39 -13.42
N LEU A 143 15.52 5.53 -14.12
CA LEU A 143 15.14 4.13 -14.35
C LEU A 143 15.06 3.30 -13.05
N GLU A 144 15.92 3.57 -12.06
CA GLU A 144 15.88 2.93 -10.74
C GLU A 144 14.57 3.18 -9.97
N TRP A 145 13.85 4.27 -10.27
CA TRP A 145 12.58 4.59 -9.59
C TRP A 145 11.38 3.87 -10.18
N ILE A 146 11.54 3.22 -11.33
CA ILE A 146 10.51 2.37 -11.91
C ILE A 146 10.52 1.05 -11.15
N THR A 147 9.59 0.83 -10.22
CA THR A 147 9.52 -0.40 -9.42
C THR A 147 8.76 -1.54 -10.10
N GLY A 148 8.25 -1.32 -11.31
CA GLY A 148 7.50 -2.30 -12.10
C GLY A 148 7.93 -2.33 -13.57
N ASN A 149 6.99 -2.68 -14.45
CA ASN A 149 7.24 -2.83 -15.89
C ASN A 149 6.95 -1.55 -16.71
N SER A 150 6.55 -0.46 -16.06
CA SER A 150 6.23 0.80 -16.73
C SER A 150 6.45 2.00 -15.84
N ALA A 151 6.90 3.10 -16.45
CA ALA A 151 6.82 4.45 -15.89
C ALA A 151 5.43 5.05 -16.11
N THR A 152 5.11 6.13 -15.38
CA THR A 152 3.84 6.84 -15.50
C THR A 152 4.06 8.28 -15.94
N VAL A 153 3.45 8.67 -17.06
CA VAL A 153 3.38 10.07 -17.49
C VAL A 153 2.06 10.68 -17.04
N VAL A 154 2.13 11.86 -16.46
CA VAL A 154 0.98 12.63 -15.97
C VAL A 154 0.95 13.99 -16.65
N VAL A 155 -0.19 14.36 -17.21
CA VAL A 155 -0.45 15.71 -17.75
C VAL A 155 -1.48 16.40 -16.85
N PRO A 156 -1.21 17.61 -16.34
CA PRO A 156 -2.17 18.38 -15.56
C PRO A 156 -3.49 18.62 -16.33
N PRO A 157 -4.63 18.77 -15.63
CA PRO A 157 -5.90 19.03 -16.29
C PRO A 157 -5.89 20.38 -17.02
N TYR A 158 -6.48 20.42 -18.22
CA TYR A 158 -6.69 21.66 -18.96
C TYR A 158 -8.12 22.19 -18.77
N VAL A 159 -8.28 23.51 -18.83
CA VAL A 159 -9.53 24.19 -18.45
C VAL A 159 -10.72 23.78 -19.32
N ALA A 160 -10.49 23.56 -20.61
CA ALA A 160 -11.53 23.22 -21.60
C ALA A 160 -11.90 21.72 -21.66
N MET A 161 -11.39 20.89 -20.75
CA MET A 161 -11.63 19.44 -20.72
C MET A 161 -13.10 19.08 -20.88
N SER A 162 -13.40 18.30 -21.91
CA SER A 162 -14.74 17.85 -22.26
C SER A 162 -14.75 16.35 -22.59
N VAL A 163 -15.90 15.71 -22.35
CA VAL A 163 -16.08 14.29 -22.69
C VAL A 163 -15.93 14.12 -24.20
N GLY A 164 -15.12 13.14 -24.60
CA GLY A 164 -14.83 12.84 -26.00
C GLY A 164 -13.62 13.57 -26.58
N ASP A 165 -13.02 14.52 -25.85
CA ASP A 165 -11.72 15.08 -26.26
C ASP A 165 -10.69 13.94 -26.35
N GLN A 166 -9.87 13.96 -27.39
CA GLN A 166 -8.79 13.00 -27.56
C GLN A 166 -7.46 13.69 -27.28
N VAL A 167 -6.72 13.19 -26.29
CA VAL A 167 -5.39 13.67 -25.96
C VAL A 167 -4.36 12.66 -26.45
N THR A 168 -3.48 13.11 -27.33
CA THR A 168 -2.39 12.31 -27.91
C THR A 168 -1.07 12.75 -27.28
N LEU A 169 -0.46 11.90 -26.46
CA LEU A 169 0.88 12.06 -25.94
C LEU A 169 1.88 11.47 -26.95
N THR A 170 2.95 12.21 -27.23
CA THR A 170 4.08 11.75 -28.06
C THR A 170 5.37 11.92 -27.29
N LEU A 171 6.15 10.85 -27.21
CA LEU A 171 7.51 10.87 -26.70
C LEU A 171 8.46 10.58 -27.87
N ALA A 172 9.19 11.59 -28.33
CA ALA A 172 10.27 11.37 -29.29
C ALA A 172 11.52 10.94 -28.54
N LEU A 173 12.06 9.76 -28.87
CA LEU A 173 13.13 9.09 -28.14
C LEU A 173 14.46 9.24 -28.88
N TYR A 174 15.55 9.48 -28.14
CA TYR A 174 16.87 9.72 -28.72
C TYR A 174 17.93 8.94 -27.94
N PHE A 175 18.88 8.31 -28.65
CA PHE A 175 20.06 7.71 -28.04
C PHE A 175 21.08 8.77 -27.59
N GLY A 176 20.99 9.98 -28.15
CA GLY A 176 21.88 11.10 -27.88
C GLY A 176 21.57 12.31 -28.75
N GLU A 177 22.37 13.38 -28.63
CA GLU A 177 22.15 14.62 -29.39
C GLU A 177 22.07 14.36 -30.91
N ASN A 178 20.95 14.75 -31.52
CA ASN A 178 20.66 14.51 -32.94
C ASN A 178 20.70 13.04 -33.39
N ASP A 179 20.49 12.06 -32.49
CA ASP A 179 20.42 10.63 -32.81
C ASP A 179 19.02 10.05 -32.47
N PRO A 180 18.02 10.26 -33.34
CA PRO A 180 16.65 9.83 -33.09
C PRO A 180 16.51 8.30 -33.16
N PHE A 181 15.72 7.73 -32.24
CA PHE A 181 15.40 6.31 -32.20
C PHE A 181 14.00 6.01 -32.75
N ASP A 182 12.94 6.38 -32.01
CA ASP A 182 11.54 6.15 -32.37
C ASP A 182 10.62 7.13 -31.64
N ASP A 183 9.37 7.23 -32.10
CA ASP A 183 8.31 8.02 -31.46
C ASP A 183 7.29 7.08 -30.78
N LEU A 184 7.18 7.15 -29.45
CA LEU A 184 6.10 6.48 -28.73
C LEU A 184 4.86 7.38 -28.69
N VAL A 185 3.76 6.93 -29.32
CA VAL A 185 2.50 7.69 -29.40
C VAL A 185 1.40 6.98 -28.62
N LEU A 186 0.88 7.65 -27.59
CA LEU A 186 -0.17 7.13 -26.70
C LEU A 186 -1.40 8.03 -26.75
N LYS A 187 -2.58 7.44 -27.00
CA LYS A 187 -3.84 8.18 -27.16
C LYS A 187 -4.81 7.86 -26.03
N LYS A 188 -5.55 8.87 -25.59
CA LYS A 188 -6.61 8.73 -24.60
C LYS A 188 -7.83 9.55 -25.02
N THR A 189 -9.00 8.95 -24.99
CA THR A 189 -10.29 9.63 -25.17
C THR A 189 -10.92 9.89 -23.81
N LEU A 190 -11.25 11.14 -23.51
CA LEU A 190 -11.69 11.55 -22.17
C LEU A 190 -13.11 11.08 -21.87
N THR A 191 -13.28 10.54 -20.66
CA THR A 191 -14.57 10.15 -20.09
C THR A 191 -15.04 11.15 -19.04
N ALA A 192 -16.31 11.04 -18.61
CA ALA A 192 -16.86 11.89 -17.56
C ALA A 192 -16.13 11.75 -16.21
N ALA A 193 -15.54 10.59 -15.93
CA ALA A 193 -14.81 10.33 -14.69
C ALA A 193 -13.43 11.01 -14.64
N GLU A 194 -12.87 11.38 -15.79
CA GLU A 194 -11.53 11.97 -15.91
C GLU A 194 -11.56 13.51 -15.97
N LEU A 195 -12.74 14.12 -16.06
CA LEU A 195 -12.85 15.57 -16.15
C LEU A 195 -12.26 16.23 -14.91
N ARG A 196 -11.41 17.25 -15.15
CA ARG A 196 -10.70 18.02 -14.12
C ARG A 196 -9.70 17.21 -13.29
N LEU A 197 -9.39 15.98 -13.69
CA LEU A 197 -8.34 15.17 -13.08
C LEU A 197 -7.09 15.17 -13.96
N PRO A 198 -5.90 15.01 -13.37
CA PRO A 198 -4.70 14.75 -14.14
C PRO A 198 -4.85 13.51 -15.04
N LEU A 199 -4.35 13.60 -16.27
CA LEU A 199 -4.40 12.50 -17.22
C LEU A 199 -3.14 11.65 -17.10
N THR A 200 -3.31 10.33 -17.01
CA THR A 200 -2.19 9.39 -16.83
C THR A 200 -2.01 8.44 -18.01
N TRP A 201 -0.76 8.13 -18.37
CA TRP A 201 -0.38 7.11 -19.34
C TRP A 201 0.70 6.20 -18.75
N SER A 202 0.67 4.92 -19.16
CA SER A 202 1.71 3.93 -18.83
C SER A 202 2.70 3.86 -19.98
N VAL A 203 3.98 4.09 -19.69
CA VAL A 203 5.09 3.99 -20.64
C VAL A 203 5.90 2.75 -20.29
N PRO A 204 6.00 1.75 -21.19
CA PRO A 204 6.75 0.54 -20.91
C PRO A 204 8.21 0.83 -20.57
N ARG A 205 8.73 0.15 -19.54
CA ARG A 205 10.09 0.35 -19.03
C ARG A 205 11.16 0.15 -20.11
N ASN A 206 10.97 -0.84 -21.00
CA ASN A 206 11.90 -1.16 -22.07
C ASN A 206 12.06 -0.04 -23.11
N GLU A 207 11.05 0.82 -23.31
CA GLU A 207 11.14 1.99 -24.19
C GLU A 207 12.08 3.05 -23.62
N LEU A 208 12.28 3.07 -22.30
CA LEU A 208 13.17 4.01 -21.62
C LEU A 208 14.56 3.40 -21.42
N GLU A 209 14.66 2.11 -21.08
CA GLU A 209 15.96 1.43 -20.91
C GLU A 209 16.78 1.38 -22.19
N VAL A 210 16.12 1.28 -23.35
CA VAL A 210 16.83 1.25 -24.64
C VAL A 210 17.55 2.57 -24.93
N ILE A 211 17.07 3.69 -24.38
CA ILE A 211 17.68 5.03 -24.50
C ILE A 211 18.38 5.47 -23.21
N GLU A 212 18.86 4.54 -22.39
CA GLU A 212 19.72 4.86 -21.23
C GLU A 212 20.89 5.77 -21.66
N ASP A 213 21.16 6.82 -20.86
CA ASP A 213 22.12 7.90 -21.15
C ASP A 213 21.76 8.79 -22.36
N GLY A 214 20.59 8.58 -22.97
CA GLY A 214 19.97 9.45 -23.98
C GLY A 214 18.96 10.44 -23.39
N TYR A 215 18.00 10.85 -24.21
CA TYR A 215 16.92 11.75 -23.77
C TYR A 215 15.62 11.50 -24.55
N LEU A 216 14.53 12.08 -24.06
CA LEU A 216 13.26 12.12 -24.74
C LEU A 216 12.66 13.53 -24.76
N GLU A 217 11.85 13.79 -25.77
CA GLU A 217 11.04 15.00 -25.87
C GLU A 217 9.56 14.63 -25.76
N ALA A 218 8.95 14.97 -24.61
CA ALA A 218 7.56 14.71 -24.31
C ALA A 218 6.69 15.90 -24.72
N ARG A 219 5.66 15.66 -25.54
CA ARG A 219 4.67 16.66 -25.97
C ARG A 219 3.28 16.02 -26.08
N TYR A 220 2.24 16.83 -26.15
CA TYR A 220 0.89 16.32 -26.40
C TYR A 220 0.06 17.27 -27.25
N GLN A 221 -0.97 16.72 -27.87
CA GLN A 221 -1.99 17.44 -28.62
C GLN A 221 -3.37 17.12 -28.06
N ILE A 222 -4.24 18.13 -27.98
CA ILE A 222 -5.65 17.97 -27.66
C ILE A 222 -6.47 18.15 -28.93
N ASP A 223 -7.16 17.10 -29.34
CA ASP A 223 -8.19 17.12 -30.36
C ASP A 223 -9.55 17.19 -29.66
N TYR A 224 -10.19 18.37 -29.63
CA TYR A 224 -11.45 18.51 -28.92
C TYR A 224 -12.61 17.83 -29.65
N ALA A 225 -13.56 17.32 -28.88
CA ALA A 225 -14.82 16.83 -29.42
C ALA A 225 -15.59 17.94 -30.14
N THR A 226 -15.57 19.16 -29.60
CA THR A 226 -16.11 20.37 -30.23
C THR A 226 -15.50 21.61 -29.55
N PRO A 227 -14.89 22.59 -30.27
CA PRO A 227 -14.66 22.69 -31.71
C PRO A 227 -13.47 21.87 -32.20
N THR A 228 -13.42 21.46 -33.47
CA THR A 228 -12.39 20.54 -34.00
C THR A 228 -11.03 21.18 -34.29
N ILE A 229 -10.72 22.35 -33.70
CA ILE A 229 -9.41 23.01 -33.87
C ILE A 229 -8.48 22.47 -32.77
N PRO A 230 -7.45 21.70 -33.11
CA PRO A 230 -6.58 21.09 -32.09
C PRO A 230 -5.72 22.15 -31.40
N THR A 231 -5.30 21.86 -30.18
CA THR A 231 -4.30 22.66 -29.44
C THR A 231 -3.06 21.83 -29.17
N GLN A 232 -1.90 22.37 -29.49
CA GLN A 232 -0.60 21.80 -29.11
C GLN A 232 -0.26 22.20 -27.68
N GLY A 233 0.09 21.20 -26.87
CA GLY A 233 0.69 21.41 -25.56
C GLY A 233 2.19 21.72 -25.67
N PRO A 234 2.80 22.25 -24.60
CA PRO A 234 4.23 22.51 -24.57
C PRO A 234 5.05 21.21 -24.59
N MET A 235 6.25 21.30 -25.14
CA MET A 235 7.25 20.24 -25.12
C MET A 235 8.10 20.31 -23.85
N GLN A 236 8.46 19.16 -23.30
CA GLN A 236 9.44 19.02 -22.24
C GLN A 236 10.49 17.99 -22.63
N ARG A 237 11.76 18.41 -22.67
CA ARG A 237 12.89 17.48 -22.80
C ARG A 237 13.25 16.92 -21.43
N LEU A 238 13.50 15.62 -21.36
CA LEU A 238 14.02 14.94 -20.18
C LEU A 238 15.15 13.99 -20.55
N ASP A 239 16.25 14.02 -19.83
CA ASP A 239 17.32 13.03 -19.97
C ASP A 239 16.91 11.71 -19.30
N VAL A 240 17.44 10.58 -19.77
CA VAL A 240 17.15 9.26 -19.20
C VAL A 240 18.39 8.72 -18.51
N VAL A 241 18.30 8.56 -17.19
CA VAL A 241 19.43 8.18 -16.34
C VAL A 241 19.10 6.94 -15.52
N SER A 242 20.12 6.12 -15.27
CA SER A 242 19.93 4.91 -14.46
C SER A 242 19.84 5.18 -12.97
N LYS A 243 20.70 6.06 -12.43
CA LYS A 243 20.89 6.19 -10.97
C LYS A 243 20.00 7.23 -10.33
N ALA A 244 19.51 6.91 -9.13
CA ALA A 244 18.79 7.85 -8.29
C ALA A 244 19.58 9.14 -7.99
N ILE A 245 18.89 10.27 -8.10
CA ILE A 245 19.38 11.60 -7.75
C ILE A 245 18.64 12.12 -6.51
N ALA A 246 19.24 13.08 -5.79
CA ALA A 246 18.66 13.63 -4.57
C ALA A 246 17.34 14.35 -4.87
N ARG A 247 16.29 14.06 -4.10
CA ARG A 247 14.97 14.69 -4.26
C ARG A 247 14.78 15.90 -3.34
N LEU A 248 13.72 16.66 -3.61
CA LEU A 248 13.23 17.72 -2.72
C LEU A 248 12.62 17.10 -1.45
N PRO A 249 12.39 17.90 -0.39
CA PRO A 249 11.69 17.42 0.81
C PRO A 249 10.33 16.79 0.50
N ALA A 250 9.96 15.80 1.30
CA ALA A 250 8.63 15.19 1.24
C ALA A 250 7.54 16.19 1.61
N VAL A 251 6.30 15.88 1.23
CA VAL A 251 5.14 16.58 1.82
C VAL A 251 5.10 16.37 3.33
N THR A 252 4.52 17.34 4.04
CA THR A 252 4.17 17.19 5.46
C THR A 252 2.64 17.10 5.60
N ILE A 253 2.16 16.39 6.61
CA ILE A 253 0.72 16.34 6.91
C ILE A 253 0.45 17.32 8.07
N GLU A 254 -0.46 18.26 7.85
CA GLU A 254 -0.83 19.25 8.86
C GLU A 254 -1.34 18.56 10.14
N GLY A 255 -0.72 18.88 11.28
CA GLY A 255 -1.09 18.33 12.59
C GLY A 255 -0.64 16.88 12.85
N PHE A 256 0.15 16.27 11.96
CA PHE A 256 0.64 14.90 12.11
C PHE A 256 2.08 14.86 12.65
N GLY A 257 2.26 14.28 13.84
CA GLY A 257 3.56 14.15 14.51
C GLY A 257 4.30 12.83 14.26
N GLY A 258 3.84 12.00 13.31
CA GLY A 258 4.38 10.66 13.04
C GLY A 258 3.53 9.51 13.62
N GLY A 259 3.95 8.27 13.34
CA GLY A 259 3.23 7.05 13.72
C GLY A 259 2.15 6.65 12.72
N SER A 260 1.03 6.14 13.22
CA SER A 260 -0.14 5.78 12.41
C SER A 260 -1.17 6.92 12.39
N LEU A 261 -1.73 7.20 11.21
CA LEU A 261 -2.75 8.21 11.00
C LEU A 261 -4.13 7.59 11.18
N ASP A 262 -4.83 8.00 12.24
CA ASP A 262 -6.20 7.60 12.55
C ASP A 262 -7.21 8.36 11.68
N PRO A 263 -7.92 7.71 10.74
CA PRO A 263 -8.89 8.38 9.88
C PRO A 263 -10.00 9.13 10.64
N GLU A 264 -10.38 8.67 11.84
CA GLU A 264 -11.47 9.25 12.61
C GLU A 264 -11.12 10.61 13.22
N ARG A 265 -9.82 10.91 13.38
CA ARG A 265 -9.34 12.23 13.79
C ARG A 265 -9.41 13.26 12.66
N TYR A 266 -9.63 12.82 11.42
CA TYR A 266 -9.66 13.66 10.23
C TYR A 266 -10.99 13.48 9.46
N PRO A 267 -12.14 13.86 10.06
CA PRO A 267 -13.45 13.72 9.43
C PRO A 267 -13.59 14.54 8.14
N ASP A 268 -12.83 15.64 8.01
CA ASP A 268 -12.79 16.50 6.83
C ASP A 268 -11.67 16.10 5.84
N GLY A 269 -10.94 15.01 6.13
CA GLY A 269 -9.73 14.62 5.42
C GLY A 269 -8.46 15.28 5.96
N ILE A 270 -7.35 15.07 5.26
CA ILE A 270 -6.02 15.59 5.64
C ILE A 270 -5.58 16.68 4.65
N THR A 271 -4.78 17.61 5.16
CA THR A 271 -4.06 18.62 4.37
C THR A 271 -2.60 18.20 4.26
N LEU A 272 -2.12 18.04 3.02
CA LEU A 272 -0.71 17.81 2.70
C LEU A 272 -0.11 19.15 2.29
N LEU A 273 1.00 19.53 2.92
CA LEU A 273 1.71 20.77 2.67
C LEU A 273 3.02 20.49 1.92
N VAL A 274 3.25 21.24 0.86
CA VAL A 274 4.51 21.27 0.12
C VAL A 274 5.30 22.49 0.57
N GLU A 275 6.54 22.28 1.00
CA GLU A 275 7.44 23.39 1.33
C GLU A 275 7.76 24.22 0.06
N PRO A 276 7.85 25.55 0.18
CA PRO A 276 8.28 26.39 -0.95
C PRO A 276 9.66 25.97 -1.47
N TYR A 277 9.70 25.55 -2.73
CA TYR A 277 10.94 25.16 -3.40
C TYR A 277 11.64 26.36 -4.05
N ILE A 278 12.95 26.23 -4.26
CA ILE A 278 13.76 27.25 -4.93
C ILE A 278 13.25 27.43 -6.36
N GLY A 279 12.94 28.66 -6.73
CA GLY A 279 12.45 28.99 -8.07
C GLY A 279 10.95 28.75 -8.28
N MET A 280 10.17 28.55 -7.21
CA MET A 280 8.70 28.57 -7.27
C MET A 280 8.20 29.89 -7.87
N GLN A 281 7.28 29.80 -8.83
CA GLN A 281 6.72 30.98 -9.49
C GLN A 281 5.30 30.71 -10.04
N PRO A 282 4.54 31.76 -10.37
CA PRO A 282 3.23 31.58 -11.01
C PRO A 282 3.35 30.81 -12.32
N GLY A 283 2.46 29.83 -12.50
CA GLY A 283 2.40 28.98 -13.69
C GLY A 283 3.06 27.61 -13.56
N ASP A 284 3.72 27.31 -12.44
CA ASP A 284 4.18 25.95 -12.13
C ASP A 284 2.98 25.02 -11.92
N ASP A 285 3.01 23.85 -12.56
CA ASP A 285 2.00 22.81 -12.33
C ASP A 285 2.53 21.81 -11.31
N VAL A 286 1.87 21.77 -10.15
CA VAL A 286 2.24 20.88 -9.04
C VAL A 286 1.26 19.72 -8.98
N LEU A 287 1.78 18.51 -9.01
CA LEU A 287 1.04 17.26 -8.89
C LEU A 287 1.29 16.63 -7.51
N LEU A 288 0.22 16.10 -6.92
CA LEU A 288 0.29 15.17 -5.79
C LEU A 288 -0.13 13.79 -6.28
N HIS A 289 0.65 12.79 -5.91
CA HIS A 289 0.35 11.38 -6.11
C HIS A 289 0.17 10.71 -4.74
N ALA A 290 -1.01 10.13 -4.49
CA ALA A 290 -1.22 9.25 -3.35
C ALA A 290 -1.42 7.82 -3.83
N SER A 291 -0.62 6.91 -3.29
CA SER A 291 -0.67 5.48 -3.59
C SER A 291 -1.19 4.72 -2.38
N GLY A 292 -2.25 3.95 -2.59
CA GLY A 292 -2.88 3.07 -1.61
C GLY A 292 -3.69 1.99 -2.31
N SER A 293 -4.80 1.56 -1.72
CA SER A 293 -5.79 0.67 -2.35
C SER A 293 -6.34 1.22 -3.67
N GLU A 294 -6.50 2.54 -3.75
CA GLU A 294 -6.78 3.28 -4.97
C GLU A 294 -5.77 4.43 -5.12
N ALA A 295 -5.21 4.59 -6.31
CA ALA A 295 -4.37 5.73 -6.63
C ALA A 295 -5.20 7.01 -6.70
N LEU A 296 -4.65 8.10 -6.19
CA LEU A 296 -5.29 9.41 -6.19
C LEU A 296 -4.29 10.46 -6.68
N ASP A 297 -4.56 11.04 -7.84
CA ASP A 297 -3.78 12.16 -8.38
C ASP A 297 -4.55 13.48 -8.19
N ARG A 298 -3.83 14.53 -7.80
CA ARG A 298 -4.34 15.90 -7.67
C ARG A 298 -3.38 16.88 -8.29
N SER A 299 -3.89 18.01 -8.76
CA SER A 299 -3.08 19.08 -9.35
C SER A 299 -3.46 20.43 -8.76
N VAL A 300 -2.46 21.28 -8.54
CA VAL A 300 -2.61 22.70 -8.25
C VAL A 300 -1.67 23.47 -9.17
N ARG A 301 -2.17 24.54 -9.78
CA ARG A 301 -1.32 25.47 -10.53
C ARG A 301 -0.94 26.63 -9.61
N VAL A 302 0.35 26.91 -9.49
CA VAL A 302 0.86 27.99 -8.64
C VAL A 302 0.42 29.33 -9.22
N ASP A 303 -0.10 30.20 -8.36
CA ASP A 303 -0.43 31.59 -8.68
C ASP A 303 0.29 32.56 -7.74
N ALA A 304 0.08 33.86 -7.92
CA ALA A 304 0.71 34.88 -7.08
C ALA A 304 0.35 34.71 -5.58
N SER A 305 -0.85 34.23 -5.26
CA SER A 305 -1.26 34.06 -3.87
C SER A 305 -0.48 32.93 -3.19
N VAL A 306 -0.21 31.83 -3.88
CA VAL A 306 0.60 30.71 -3.38
C VAL A 306 2.05 31.16 -3.15
N VAL A 307 2.61 31.94 -4.08
CA VAL A 307 3.97 32.47 -3.96
C VAL A 307 4.08 33.43 -2.79
N ASP A 308 3.17 34.40 -2.70
CA ASP A 308 3.20 35.44 -1.66
C ASP A 308 2.92 34.87 -0.26
N SER A 309 2.05 33.86 -0.14
CA SER A 309 1.72 33.24 1.14
C SER A 309 2.67 32.10 1.52
N GLY A 310 3.43 31.55 0.57
CA GLY A 310 4.21 30.32 0.75
C GLY A 310 3.37 29.09 1.10
N LEU A 311 2.06 29.09 0.80
CA LEU A 311 1.13 28.02 1.17
C LEU A 311 0.69 27.24 -0.05
N LEU A 312 1.35 26.11 -0.29
CA LEU A 312 0.98 25.15 -1.31
C LEU A 312 0.44 23.88 -0.64
N ALA A 313 -0.86 23.62 -0.80
CA ALA A 313 -1.55 22.57 -0.06
C ALA A 313 -2.45 21.72 -0.96
N PHE A 314 -2.51 20.43 -0.64
CA PHE A 314 -3.42 19.47 -1.25
C PHE A 314 -4.36 18.89 -0.18
N ARG A 315 -5.59 18.55 -0.59
CA ARG A 315 -6.56 17.86 0.27
C ARG A 315 -6.78 16.43 -0.18
N VAL A 316 -6.70 15.51 0.78
CA VAL A 316 -7.10 14.10 0.61
C VAL A 316 -8.30 13.84 1.49
N GLY A 317 -9.41 13.42 0.89
CA GLY A 317 -10.69 13.30 1.57
C GLY A 317 -10.76 12.12 2.54
N HIS A 318 -11.62 12.26 3.56
CA HIS A 318 -11.84 11.25 4.59
C HIS A 318 -12.21 9.86 4.03
N SER A 319 -13.01 9.79 2.97
CA SER A 319 -13.40 8.52 2.34
C SER A 319 -12.20 7.71 1.83
N TRP A 320 -11.18 8.38 1.30
CA TRP A 320 -9.95 7.72 0.85
C TRP A 320 -9.09 7.25 2.04
N LEU A 321 -9.10 7.98 3.16
CA LEU A 321 -8.43 7.52 4.39
C LEU A 321 -9.13 6.26 4.95
N VAL A 322 -10.45 6.26 4.98
CA VAL A 322 -11.24 5.11 5.45
C VAL A 322 -11.02 3.87 4.58
N SER A 323 -10.98 4.01 3.25
CA SER A 323 -10.73 2.87 2.35
C SER A 323 -9.32 2.29 2.48
N ASN A 324 -8.38 3.07 3.02
CA ASN A 324 -7.00 2.65 3.28
C ASN A 324 -6.73 2.27 4.75
N ASN A 325 -7.76 2.17 5.61
CA ASN A 325 -7.57 1.76 6.99
C ASN A 325 -6.90 0.38 7.10
N GLY A 326 -5.86 0.31 7.93
CA GLY A 326 -5.00 -0.85 8.13
C GLY A 326 -3.81 -0.93 7.16
N LYS A 327 -3.68 -0.02 6.19
CA LYS A 327 -2.71 -0.15 5.09
C LYS A 327 -1.65 0.96 5.11
N PRO A 328 -0.41 0.66 4.68
CA PRO A 328 0.55 1.70 4.34
C PRO A 328 0.10 2.41 3.06
N VAL A 329 0.25 3.73 3.04
CA VAL A 329 0.07 4.58 1.87
C VAL A 329 1.29 5.44 1.65
N THR A 330 1.49 5.91 0.42
CA THR A 330 2.61 6.79 0.07
C THR A 330 2.09 8.05 -0.60
N PHE A 331 2.55 9.21 -0.13
CA PHE A 331 2.32 10.50 -0.76
C PHE A 331 3.61 11.00 -1.39
N SER A 332 3.58 11.36 -2.67
CA SER A 332 4.68 12.06 -3.34
C SER A 332 4.14 13.25 -4.13
N TRP A 333 5.02 14.19 -4.43
CA TRP A 333 4.63 15.39 -5.17
C TRP A 333 5.71 15.76 -6.19
N GLN A 334 5.30 16.47 -7.24
CA GLN A 334 6.18 16.98 -8.28
C GLN A 334 5.73 18.35 -8.73
N TYR A 335 6.65 19.19 -9.19
CA TYR A 335 6.31 20.38 -9.96
C TYR A 335 6.98 20.32 -11.32
N ALA A 336 6.36 20.96 -12.32
CA ALA A 336 7.04 21.24 -13.56
C ALA A 336 6.53 22.51 -14.24
N ARG A 337 7.42 23.08 -15.03
CA ARG A 337 7.18 24.08 -16.07
C ARG A 337 8.15 23.80 -17.21
N GLY A 338 7.93 24.42 -18.37
CA GLY A 338 8.87 24.29 -19.50
C GLY A 338 10.30 24.60 -19.05
N GLY A 339 11.18 23.60 -19.14
CA GLY A 339 12.59 23.74 -18.78
C GLY A 339 12.92 23.67 -17.28
N ALA A 340 11.97 23.30 -16.41
CA ALA A 340 12.27 23.00 -15.01
C ALA A 340 11.30 21.97 -14.43
N SER A 341 11.81 20.99 -13.68
CA SER A 341 10.97 20.08 -12.91
C SER A 341 11.65 19.66 -11.62
N GLY A 342 10.86 19.20 -10.66
CA GLY A 342 11.38 18.63 -9.42
C GLY A 342 10.35 17.72 -8.76
N SER A 343 10.84 16.79 -7.97
CA SER A 343 10.02 15.83 -7.22
C SER A 343 10.48 15.72 -5.78
N GLY A 344 9.52 15.55 -4.89
CA GLY A 344 9.76 15.34 -3.47
C GLY A 344 10.03 13.89 -3.11
N GLU A 345 10.69 13.69 -1.98
CA GLU A 345 10.80 12.38 -1.33
C GLU A 345 9.39 11.82 -1.03
N PRO A 346 9.17 10.50 -1.23
CA PRO A 346 7.90 9.89 -0.86
C PRO A 346 7.70 9.86 0.66
N LEU A 347 6.54 10.32 1.13
CA LEU A 347 6.11 10.18 2.51
C LEU A 347 5.27 8.90 2.67
N ALA A 348 5.83 7.87 3.31
CA ALA A 348 5.08 6.68 3.70
C ALA A 348 4.35 6.88 5.04
N VAL A 349 3.06 6.56 5.09
CA VAL A 349 2.21 6.71 6.27
C VAL A 349 1.35 5.47 6.45
N MET A 350 1.30 4.93 7.66
CA MET A 350 0.33 3.89 8.00
C MET A 350 -1.02 4.55 8.31
N ILE A 351 -2.08 4.21 7.58
CA ILE A 351 -3.43 4.66 7.88
C ILE A 351 -4.10 3.62 8.77
N ARG A 352 -4.38 3.93 10.04
CA ARG A 352 -4.91 2.95 10.98
C ARG A 352 -5.61 3.61 12.17
N LYS A 353 -6.84 3.18 12.43
CA LYS A 353 -7.55 3.47 13.68
C LYS A 353 -6.82 2.85 14.89
N PRO A 354 -6.94 3.43 16.10
CA PRO A 354 -6.44 2.80 17.31
C PRO A 354 -6.94 1.37 17.42
N LEU A 355 -6.02 0.43 17.65
CA LEU A 355 -6.37 -0.99 17.77
C LEU A 355 -7.28 -1.19 18.99
N ASP A 356 -8.49 -1.66 18.73
CA ASP A 356 -9.39 -2.20 19.74
C ASP A 356 -9.35 -3.72 19.66
N LEU A 357 -8.77 -4.35 20.69
CA LEU A 357 -8.44 -5.77 20.75
C LEU A 357 -9.16 -6.42 21.95
N PRO A 358 -10.46 -6.76 21.81
CA PRO A 358 -11.23 -7.44 22.84
C PRO A 358 -10.67 -8.83 23.15
N SER A 359 -11.06 -9.41 24.29
CA SER A 359 -10.60 -10.73 24.73
C SER A 359 -11.00 -11.83 23.74
N PRO A 360 -10.18 -12.87 23.55
CA PRO A 360 -10.55 -14.00 22.69
C PRO A 360 -11.78 -14.75 23.20
N VAL A 361 -12.46 -15.43 22.28
CA VAL A 361 -13.58 -16.32 22.59
C VAL A 361 -13.08 -17.76 22.63
N VAL A 362 -13.01 -18.35 23.83
CA VAL A 362 -12.71 -19.77 24.01
C VAL A 362 -13.98 -20.58 23.74
N GLU A 363 -13.98 -21.40 22.68
CA GLU A 363 -15.18 -22.16 22.31
C GLU A 363 -15.49 -23.25 23.34
N GLY A 364 -16.75 -23.30 23.76
CA GLY A 364 -17.24 -24.25 24.76
C GLY A 364 -16.98 -23.87 26.22
N ALA A 365 -16.27 -22.76 26.48
CA ALA A 365 -16.07 -22.28 27.84
C ALA A 365 -17.39 -21.79 28.45
N GLU A 366 -17.69 -22.24 29.66
CA GLU A 366 -18.83 -21.74 30.43
C GLU A 366 -18.42 -20.42 31.11
N PRO A 367 -19.18 -19.33 30.92
CA PRO A 367 -18.81 -18.02 31.43
C PRO A 367 -18.94 -17.94 32.95
N GLU A 368 -18.06 -17.17 33.57
CA GLU A 368 -18.13 -16.77 34.98
C GLU A 368 -18.22 -15.23 35.10
N ASP A 369 -18.70 -14.72 36.23
CA ASP A 369 -18.78 -13.27 36.47
C ASP A 369 -17.38 -12.63 36.37
N PRO A 370 -17.14 -11.60 35.55
CA PRO A 370 -15.81 -10.99 35.43
C PRO A 370 -15.21 -10.52 36.77
N VAL A 371 -13.87 -10.54 36.88
CA VAL A 371 -13.13 -9.95 38.03
C VAL A 371 -12.31 -8.79 37.51
N ASP A 372 -12.44 -7.62 38.13
CA ASP A 372 -11.74 -6.40 37.72
C ASP A 372 -11.90 -6.06 36.23
N GLY A 373 -13.05 -6.42 35.64
CA GLY A 373 -13.35 -6.23 34.23
C GLY A 373 -12.75 -7.27 33.28
N VAL A 374 -11.97 -8.23 33.78
CA VAL A 374 -11.40 -9.33 32.99
C VAL A 374 -12.44 -10.44 32.79
N PRO A 375 -12.80 -10.77 31.55
CA PRO A 375 -13.69 -11.89 31.25
C PRO A 375 -13.06 -13.21 31.70
N ARG A 376 -13.86 -14.08 32.31
CA ARG A 376 -13.41 -15.41 32.74
C ARG A 376 -14.43 -16.49 32.47
N GLY A 377 -13.97 -17.73 32.45
CA GLY A 377 -14.81 -18.91 32.35
C GLY A 377 -14.04 -20.19 32.65
N TYR A 378 -14.71 -21.32 32.48
CA TYR A 378 -14.09 -22.63 32.70
C TYR A 378 -14.45 -23.65 31.63
N LEU A 379 -13.55 -24.63 31.49
CA LEU A 379 -13.74 -25.84 30.69
C LEU A 379 -13.46 -27.06 31.57
N PHE A 380 -14.18 -28.16 31.34
CA PHE A 380 -13.86 -29.44 31.97
C PHE A 380 -12.91 -30.23 31.09
N ALA A 381 -11.75 -30.64 31.64
CA ALA A 381 -10.73 -31.36 30.89
C ALA A 381 -11.26 -32.64 30.20
N ILE A 382 -12.22 -33.35 30.82
CA ILE A 382 -12.86 -34.53 30.22
C ILE A 382 -13.57 -34.21 28.88
N ASN A 383 -14.03 -32.97 28.66
CA ASN A 383 -14.78 -32.57 27.48
C ASN A 383 -13.87 -32.01 26.35
N ILE A 384 -12.59 -31.79 26.62
CA ILE A 384 -11.63 -31.15 25.70
C ILE A 384 -10.41 -32.04 25.43
N THR A 385 -10.59 -33.36 25.52
CA THR A 385 -9.54 -34.34 25.20
C THR A 385 -9.07 -34.26 23.74
N GLY A 386 -9.90 -33.70 22.86
CA GLY A 386 -9.59 -33.44 21.45
C GLY A 386 -8.95 -32.08 21.17
N GLY A 387 -8.63 -31.26 22.18
CA GLY A 387 -8.12 -29.90 21.99
C GLY A 387 -9.19 -28.83 22.20
N VAL A 388 -8.82 -27.56 22.01
CA VAL A 388 -9.71 -26.41 22.19
C VAL A 388 -9.62 -25.48 20.98
N PHE A 389 -10.76 -25.01 20.50
CA PHE A 389 -10.81 -23.95 19.49
C PHE A 389 -10.99 -22.58 20.15
N ILE A 390 -10.26 -21.59 19.65
CA ILE A 390 -10.29 -20.22 20.17
C ILE A 390 -10.46 -19.27 18.99
N ARG A 391 -11.33 -18.27 19.14
CA ARG A 391 -11.59 -17.27 18.09
C ARG A 391 -11.17 -15.88 18.51
N VAL A 392 -10.55 -15.17 17.57
CA VAL A 392 -10.42 -13.71 17.62
C VAL A 392 -11.81 -13.12 17.32
N PRO A 393 -12.35 -12.23 18.17
CA PRO A 393 -13.68 -11.64 17.96
C PRO A 393 -13.82 -10.92 16.62
N ASP A 394 -15.03 -10.90 16.04
CA ASP A 394 -15.27 -10.27 14.73
C ASP A 394 -15.16 -8.74 14.78
N ASP A 395 -15.43 -8.14 15.94
CA ASP A 395 -15.30 -6.71 16.22
C ASP A 395 -13.85 -6.28 16.53
N ALA A 396 -12.92 -7.23 16.69
CA ALA A 396 -11.51 -6.91 16.83
C ALA A 396 -10.95 -6.25 15.56
N GLN A 397 -10.26 -5.12 15.75
CA GLN A 397 -9.67 -4.34 14.66
C GLN A 397 -8.38 -5.00 14.14
N VAL A 398 -8.55 -6.03 13.32
CA VAL A 398 -7.46 -6.77 12.68
C VAL A 398 -7.57 -6.63 11.16
N GLY A 399 -6.51 -6.13 10.54
CA GLY A 399 -6.36 -6.00 9.09
C GLY A 399 -6.20 -7.36 8.40
N PRO A 400 -6.50 -7.46 7.09
CA PRO A 400 -6.39 -8.71 6.34
C PRO A 400 -4.95 -9.23 6.22
N ASP A 401 -3.97 -8.32 6.33
CA ASP A 401 -2.53 -8.59 6.19
C ASP A 401 -1.79 -8.50 7.55
N ASP A 402 -2.54 -8.44 8.66
CA ASP A 402 -1.93 -8.44 10.00
C ASP A 402 -1.60 -9.89 10.42
N ASP A 403 -0.42 -10.09 11.00
CA ASP A 403 -0.04 -11.38 11.55
C ASP A 403 -0.74 -11.60 12.90
N LEU A 404 -1.25 -12.82 13.11
CA LEU A 404 -1.98 -13.20 14.32
C LEU A 404 -1.29 -14.36 15.04
N GLU A 405 -1.09 -14.19 16.35
CA GLU A 405 -0.61 -15.25 17.24
C GLU A 405 -1.62 -15.47 18.35
N MET A 406 -2.07 -16.71 18.53
CA MET A 406 -2.90 -17.09 19.68
C MET A 406 -2.03 -17.64 20.79
N HIS A 407 -2.13 -17.07 21.98
CA HIS A 407 -1.39 -17.49 23.17
C HIS A 407 -2.31 -18.22 24.15
N TRP A 408 -1.92 -19.45 24.46
CA TRP A 408 -2.42 -20.23 25.58
C TRP A 408 -1.29 -20.26 26.62
N GLN A 409 -1.35 -19.37 27.60
CA GLN A 409 -0.28 -19.17 28.57
C GLN A 409 -0.57 -19.92 29.88
N GLY A 410 -0.32 -21.22 29.85
CA GLY A 410 -0.51 -22.12 30.98
C GLY A 410 0.76 -22.45 31.77
N HIS A 411 0.71 -23.54 32.52
CA HIS A 411 1.71 -23.93 33.51
C HIS A 411 2.60 -25.10 33.07
N GLY A 412 3.79 -25.21 33.66
CA GLY A 412 4.77 -26.24 33.31
C GLY A 412 5.37 -26.05 31.90
N SER A 413 6.22 -26.98 31.47
CA SER A 413 6.85 -26.91 30.15
C SER A 413 5.89 -27.30 29.01
N THR A 414 4.82 -28.01 29.32
CA THR A 414 3.85 -28.54 28.34
C THR A 414 2.54 -27.77 28.31
N GLY A 415 2.18 -27.01 29.36
CA GLY A 415 0.88 -26.34 29.46
C GLY A 415 0.77 -25.01 28.73
N SER A 416 1.83 -24.54 28.07
CA SER A 416 1.84 -23.31 27.28
C SER A 416 2.05 -23.60 25.80
N VAL A 417 1.35 -22.87 24.93
CA VAL A 417 1.55 -22.94 23.47
C VAL A 417 1.21 -21.61 22.81
N VAL A 418 1.98 -21.26 21.77
CA VAL A 418 1.68 -20.17 20.84
C VAL A 418 1.32 -20.78 19.51
N VAL A 419 0.13 -20.46 19.00
CA VAL A 419 -0.38 -20.96 17.72
C VAL A 419 -0.36 -19.80 16.73
N THR A 420 0.53 -19.89 15.75
CA THR A 420 0.73 -18.87 14.70
C THR A 420 -0.07 -19.18 13.43
N GLU A 421 -0.51 -20.43 13.26
CA GLU A 421 -1.28 -20.86 12.09
C GLU A 421 -2.77 -20.96 12.44
N PRO A 422 -3.63 -20.09 11.85
CA PRO A 422 -5.07 -20.23 12.00
C PRO A 422 -5.60 -21.45 11.21
N MET A 423 -6.80 -21.88 11.56
CA MET A 423 -7.52 -22.95 10.88
C MET A 423 -7.77 -22.59 9.41
N ILE A 424 -7.51 -23.54 8.52
CA ILE A 424 -7.68 -23.39 7.07
C ILE A 424 -9.12 -22.95 6.75
N GLY A 425 -9.25 -21.83 6.03
CA GLY A 425 -10.55 -21.24 5.66
C GLY A 425 -11.21 -20.38 6.74
N THR A 426 -10.62 -20.27 7.93
CA THR A 426 -11.12 -19.46 9.04
C THR A 426 -9.98 -18.69 9.73
N PRO A 427 -9.52 -17.55 9.18
CA PRO A 427 -8.29 -16.86 9.59
C PRO A 427 -8.30 -16.31 11.03
N ARG A 428 -9.47 -16.27 11.69
CA ARG A 428 -9.64 -15.82 13.07
C ARG A 428 -9.83 -16.97 14.07
N ARG A 429 -9.70 -18.23 13.66
CA ARG A 429 -9.93 -19.41 14.51
C ARG A 429 -8.66 -20.22 14.66
N PHE A 430 -8.27 -20.52 15.88
CA PHE A 430 -7.03 -21.20 16.24
C PHE A 430 -7.34 -22.49 16.99
N PHE A 431 -6.48 -23.50 16.82
CA PHE A 431 -6.62 -24.79 17.49
C PHE A 431 -5.48 -24.99 18.48
N VAL A 432 -5.83 -25.05 19.77
CA VAL A 432 -4.91 -25.41 20.84
C VAL A 432 -4.85 -26.94 20.93
N PRO A 433 -3.66 -27.55 20.75
CA PRO A 433 -3.50 -28.99 20.74
C PRO A 433 -3.79 -29.61 22.13
N PRO A 434 -4.28 -30.86 22.18
CA PRO A 434 -4.55 -31.57 23.44
C PRO A 434 -3.37 -31.61 24.41
N ALA A 435 -2.14 -31.64 23.88
CA ALA A 435 -0.92 -31.71 24.68
C ALA A 435 -0.72 -30.49 25.61
N ALA A 436 -1.31 -29.33 25.28
CA ALA A 436 -1.21 -28.10 26.07
C ALA A 436 -2.24 -28.00 27.22
N ILE A 437 -3.18 -28.93 27.29
CA ILE A 437 -4.30 -28.87 28.24
C ILE A 437 -3.95 -29.43 29.62
N PRO A 438 -3.36 -30.63 29.76
CA PRO A 438 -3.46 -31.36 31.00
C PRO A 438 -2.59 -30.79 32.14
N ALA A 439 -1.48 -30.12 31.82
CA ALA A 439 -0.67 -29.40 32.81
C ALA A 439 -1.44 -28.28 33.54
N ASN A 440 -2.55 -27.82 32.96
CA ASN A 440 -3.38 -26.75 33.52
C ASN A 440 -4.56 -27.27 34.36
N MET A 441 -4.73 -28.60 34.50
CA MET A 441 -5.86 -29.16 35.25
C MET A 441 -5.88 -28.68 36.71
N GLY A 442 -7.02 -28.14 37.13
CA GLY A 442 -7.21 -27.55 38.46
C GLY A 442 -6.71 -26.11 38.59
N GLN A 443 -6.13 -25.53 37.53
CA GLN A 443 -5.51 -24.22 37.52
C GLN A 443 -6.21 -23.25 36.56
N ARG A 444 -5.85 -21.97 36.68
CA ARG A 444 -6.24 -20.89 35.77
C ARG A 444 -5.07 -20.51 34.89
N LEU A 445 -5.35 -20.11 33.65
CA LEU A 445 -4.36 -19.66 32.67
C LEU A 445 -4.90 -18.48 31.87
N ASP A 446 -3.98 -17.74 31.28
CA ASP A 446 -4.30 -16.59 30.45
C ASP A 446 -4.40 -17.01 28.98
N VAL A 447 -5.49 -16.61 28.34
CA VAL A 447 -5.68 -16.77 26.89
C VAL A 447 -5.80 -15.38 26.26
N PHE A 448 -4.95 -15.09 25.29
CA PHE A 448 -4.98 -13.82 24.55
C PHE A 448 -4.40 -14.03 23.15
N TYR A 449 -4.64 -13.09 22.25
CA TYR A 449 -3.96 -13.03 20.96
C TYR A 449 -3.11 -11.76 20.82
N ARG A 450 -2.11 -11.84 19.95
CA ARG A 450 -1.32 -10.70 19.49
C ARG A 450 -1.58 -10.43 18.03
N VAL A 451 -1.61 -9.15 17.68
CA VAL A 451 -1.76 -8.65 16.32
C VAL A 451 -0.50 -7.89 15.98
N THR A 452 0.19 -8.28 14.91
CA THR A 452 1.38 -7.57 14.41
C THR A 452 1.06 -7.00 13.04
N PRO A 453 0.71 -5.70 12.96
CA PRO A 453 0.56 -5.03 11.68
C PRO A 453 1.89 -4.91 10.95
N ALA A 454 1.84 -4.87 9.61
CA ALA A 454 3.03 -4.64 8.79
C ALA A 454 3.80 -3.37 9.21
N GLY A 455 5.07 -3.54 9.57
CA GLY A 455 5.98 -2.46 9.95
C GLY A 455 5.68 -1.79 11.30
N GLN A 456 4.86 -2.42 12.16
CA GLN A 456 4.57 -1.94 13.52
C GLN A 456 4.92 -3.00 14.56
N GLU A 457 5.02 -2.55 15.82
CA GLU A 457 5.21 -3.44 16.97
C GLU A 457 3.93 -4.25 17.26
N PRO A 458 4.07 -5.50 17.76
CA PRO A 458 2.94 -6.33 18.16
C PRO A 458 2.09 -5.66 19.24
N ALA A 459 0.77 -5.68 19.05
CA ALA A 459 -0.20 -5.26 20.05
C ALA A 459 -0.89 -6.49 20.68
N GLN A 460 -1.08 -6.46 21.99
CA GLN A 460 -1.73 -7.54 22.73
C GLN A 460 -3.21 -7.21 22.97
N SER A 461 -4.07 -8.22 22.81
CA SER A 461 -5.47 -8.15 23.22
C SER A 461 -5.67 -8.19 24.74
N SER A 462 -6.90 -7.87 25.16
CA SER A 462 -7.34 -8.18 26.52
C SER A 462 -7.29 -9.69 26.77
N VAL A 463 -7.02 -10.07 28.01
CA VAL A 463 -6.91 -11.49 28.40
C VAL A 463 -8.29 -12.08 28.69
N PHE A 464 -8.47 -13.35 28.37
CA PHE A 464 -9.53 -14.21 28.89
C PHE A 464 -8.95 -15.15 29.96
N ASP A 465 -9.41 -15.02 31.21
CA ASP A 465 -8.97 -15.86 32.34
C ASP A 465 -9.72 -17.21 32.32
N LEU A 466 -9.05 -18.26 31.86
CA LEU A 466 -9.63 -19.58 31.67
C LEU A 466 -9.22 -20.53 32.80
N LYS A 467 -10.20 -21.15 33.46
CA LYS A 467 -9.97 -22.28 34.37
C LYS A 467 -10.15 -23.62 33.66
N ILE A 468 -9.17 -24.52 33.81
CA ILE A 468 -9.35 -25.92 33.40
C ILE A 468 -9.75 -26.72 34.63
N CYS A 469 -11.03 -27.08 34.71
CA CYS A 469 -11.53 -27.97 35.73
C CYS A 469 -10.97 -29.38 35.50
N GLY A 470 -10.24 -29.90 36.50
CA GLY A 470 -9.65 -31.24 36.47
C GLY A 470 -10.68 -32.36 36.40
N MET A 471 -10.20 -33.59 36.18
CA MET A 471 -11.06 -34.77 36.03
C MET A 471 -11.19 -35.52 37.36
N THR A 472 -12.43 -35.79 37.77
CA THR A 472 -12.74 -36.58 38.98
C THR A 472 -13.11 -38.04 38.68
N SER A 473 -13.26 -38.40 37.41
CA SER A 473 -13.64 -39.74 36.94
C SER A 473 -13.10 -40.00 35.54
N GLY A 474 -13.11 -41.26 35.09
CA GLY A 474 -12.63 -41.66 33.76
C GLY A 474 -11.18 -42.16 33.75
N TRP A 475 -10.53 -42.20 34.92
CA TRP A 475 -9.20 -42.78 35.10
C TRP A 475 -9.27 -44.33 35.14
N PRO A 476 -8.39 -45.03 34.41
CA PRO A 476 -8.35 -46.50 34.43
C PRO A 476 -7.78 -47.01 35.75
N ALA A 477 -8.23 -48.20 36.16
CA ALA A 477 -7.68 -48.90 37.31
C ALA A 477 -6.66 -49.94 36.86
N ILE A 478 -5.53 -50.06 37.56
CA ILE A 478 -4.50 -51.06 37.26
C ILE A 478 -5.02 -52.48 37.54
N GLN A 479 -4.72 -53.44 36.66
CA GLN A 479 -5.24 -54.80 36.74
C GLN A 479 -4.11 -55.83 36.71
N VAL A 480 -4.33 -56.97 37.38
CA VAL A 480 -3.45 -58.14 37.22
C VAL A 480 -3.78 -58.79 35.87
N ARG A 481 -2.82 -58.75 34.94
CA ARG A 481 -2.90 -59.42 33.64
C ARG A 481 -2.49 -60.88 33.73
N SER A 482 -1.41 -61.17 34.47
CA SER A 482 -0.90 -62.52 34.65
C SER A 482 -0.49 -62.75 36.10
N PRO A 483 -1.00 -63.81 36.77
CA PRO A 483 -1.87 -64.86 36.24
C PRO A 483 -3.32 -64.39 35.97
N ALA A 484 -3.93 -64.88 34.89
CA ALA A 484 -5.25 -64.45 34.43
C ALA A 484 -6.38 -64.79 35.44
N GLN A 485 -7.35 -63.87 35.59
CA GLN A 485 -8.56 -64.03 36.42
C GLN A 485 -8.36 -64.14 37.95
N SER A 486 -7.32 -63.53 38.50
CA SER A 486 -6.94 -63.74 39.90
C SER A 486 -7.39 -62.58 40.81
N ARG A 487 -8.69 -62.52 41.11
CA ARG A 487 -9.25 -61.79 42.28
C ARG A 487 -10.09 -62.77 43.10
N PRO A 488 -9.52 -63.41 44.15
CA PRO A 488 -8.22 -63.15 44.78
C PRO A 488 -7.01 -63.62 43.95
N LEU A 489 -5.83 -63.04 44.22
CA LEU A 489 -4.54 -63.42 43.61
C LEU A 489 -3.95 -64.63 44.33
N SER A 490 -3.77 -65.78 43.66
CA SER A 490 -3.11 -66.96 44.24
C SER A 490 -1.59 -66.89 44.08
N LEU A 491 -0.87 -66.91 45.20
CA LEU A 491 0.58 -66.88 45.26
C LEU A 491 1.21 -68.09 44.54
N ALA A 492 0.58 -69.25 44.59
CA ALA A 492 1.01 -70.45 43.86
C ALA A 492 1.01 -70.28 42.33
N GLN A 493 0.15 -69.40 41.80
CA GLN A 493 0.03 -69.13 40.37
C GLN A 493 0.92 -67.99 39.88
N VAL A 494 1.57 -67.24 40.80
CA VAL A 494 2.47 -66.15 40.44
C VAL A 494 3.78 -66.72 39.88
N PRO A 495 4.17 -66.38 38.64
CA PRO A 495 5.43 -66.79 38.05
C PRO A 495 6.64 -66.33 38.86
N GLU A 496 7.79 -66.99 38.68
CA GLU A 496 9.05 -66.58 39.34
C GLU A 496 9.44 -65.13 39.02
N ALA A 497 9.18 -64.68 37.79
CA ALA A 497 9.40 -63.30 37.37
C ALA A 497 8.48 -62.25 38.05
N GLY A 498 7.42 -62.67 38.74
CA GLY A 498 6.42 -61.77 39.34
C GLY A 498 5.06 -61.79 38.63
N ALA A 499 4.09 -61.07 39.20
CA ALA A 499 2.78 -60.88 38.60
C ALA A 499 2.80 -59.69 37.63
N LEU A 500 2.31 -59.88 36.41
CA LEU A 500 2.27 -58.81 35.42
C LEU A 500 1.01 -57.96 35.65
N LEU A 501 1.22 -56.68 35.94
CA LEU A 501 0.19 -55.66 36.03
C LEU A 501 0.07 -54.93 34.70
N ALA A 502 -1.16 -54.54 34.35
CA ALA A 502 -1.45 -53.74 33.18
C ALA A 502 -2.36 -52.57 33.54
N LEU A 503 -2.00 -51.38 33.06
CA LEU A 503 -2.80 -50.17 33.12
C LEU A 503 -3.16 -49.78 31.67
N SER A 504 -4.44 -49.75 31.34
CA SER A 504 -4.90 -49.28 30.03
C SER A 504 -4.61 -47.78 29.84
N ALA A 505 -4.55 -47.33 28.60
CA ALA A 505 -4.43 -45.90 28.27
C ALA A 505 -5.45 -45.05 29.02
N TRP A 506 -5.01 -43.88 29.45
CA TRP A 506 -5.81 -42.87 30.14
C TRP A 506 -6.00 -41.62 29.27
N PRO A 507 -7.00 -40.79 29.57
CA PRO A 507 -7.15 -39.48 28.94
C PRO A 507 -5.85 -38.66 29.04
N TYR A 508 -5.38 -38.14 27.90
CA TYR A 508 -4.11 -37.41 27.78
C TYR A 508 -2.84 -38.23 28.07
N MET A 509 -2.88 -39.57 27.94
CA MET A 509 -1.66 -40.38 27.92
C MET A 509 -0.71 -39.85 26.83
N ALA A 510 0.54 -39.59 27.19
CA ALA A 510 1.55 -39.10 26.26
C ALA A 510 2.93 -39.69 26.58
N VAL A 511 3.78 -39.78 25.56
CA VAL A 511 5.18 -40.17 25.72
C VAL A 511 5.88 -39.16 26.64
N ARG A 512 6.86 -39.63 27.41
CA ARG A 512 7.60 -38.87 28.44
C ARG A 512 6.81 -38.53 29.71
N GLN A 513 5.54 -38.89 29.77
CA GLN A 513 4.72 -38.63 30.95
C GLN A 513 5.19 -39.44 32.17
N LEU A 514 5.28 -38.80 33.34
CA LEU A 514 5.72 -39.48 34.58
C LEU A 514 4.56 -40.22 35.24
N VAL A 515 4.75 -41.53 35.46
CA VAL A 515 3.77 -42.42 36.09
C VAL A 515 4.40 -43.10 37.29
N ARG A 516 3.73 -43.02 38.44
CA ARG A 516 4.10 -43.69 39.67
C ARG A 516 3.15 -44.85 39.93
N VAL A 517 3.72 -46.03 40.18
CA VAL A 517 2.98 -47.23 40.56
C VAL A 517 3.60 -47.78 41.84
N SER A 518 2.78 -47.99 42.86
CA SER A 518 3.22 -48.61 44.11
C SER A 518 2.21 -49.61 44.63
N VAL A 519 2.69 -50.52 45.45
CA VAL A 519 1.87 -51.52 46.14
C VAL A 519 2.09 -51.42 47.64
N GLN A 520 1.02 -51.49 48.42
CA GLN A 520 1.06 -51.53 49.88
C GLN A 520 0.34 -52.77 50.40
N GLY A 521 0.92 -53.44 51.39
CA GLY A 521 0.32 -54.63 52.00
C GLY A 521 0.74 -54.79 53.46
N VAL A 522 0.26 -55.85 54.10
CA VAL A 522 0.56 -56.17 55.50
C VAL A 522 1.22 -57.54 55.56
N THR A 523 2.32 -57.67 56.31
CA THR A 523 3.02 -58.93 56.54
C THR A 523 2.30 -59.82 57.55
N ALA A 524 2.68 -61.09 57.66
CA ALA A 524 2.14 -62.00 58.68
C ALA A 524 2.33 -61.50 60.13
N ALA A 525 3.32 -60.63 60.37
CA ALA A 525 3.57 -59.98 61.66
C ALA A 525 2.71 -58.73 61.90
N GLY A 526 1.81 -58.36 60.97
CA GLY A 526 0.95 -57.18 61.07
C GLY A 526 1.64 -55.87 60.68
N GLN A 527 2.85 -55.91 60.12
CA GLN A 527 3.59 -54.71 59.70
C GLN A 527 3.17 -54.27 58.29
N GLN A 528 2.94 -52.98 58.09
CA GLN A 528 2.75 -52.42 56.75
C GLN A 528 4.07 -52.39 55.97
N VAL A 529 4.02 -52.83 54.71
CA VAL A 529 5.14 -52.83 53.78
C VAL A 529 4.70 -52.24 52.45
N GLN A 530 5.62 -51.58 51.76
CA GLN A 530 5.40 -50.97 50.46
C GLN A 530 6.53 -51.37 49.49
N GLU A 531 6.18 -51.57 48.23
CA GLU A 531 7.13 -51.68 47.13
C GLU A 531 6.77 -50.63 46.07
N LEU A 532 7.79 -49.92 45.58
CA LEU A 532 7.67 -48.93 44.52
C LEU A 532 7.96 -49.66 43.20
N LEU A 533 6.92 -49.88 42.40
CA LEU A 533 7.01 -50.68 41.19
C LEU A 533 7.46 -49.84 39.98
N ARG A 534 7.15 -48.54 40.02
CA ARG A 534 7.57 -47.50 39.07
C ARG A 534 7.58 -46.17 39.80
N TRP A 535 8.70 -45.44 39.87
CA TRP A 535 8.76 -44.26 40.75
C TRP A 535 9.72 -43.13 40.36
N ASP A 536 10.85 -43.45 39.73
CA ASP A 536 11.90 -42.49 39.41
C ASP A 536 11.65 -41.79 38.06
N ASP A 537 12.29 -40.63 37.87
CA ASP A 537 12.16 -39.80 36.65
C ASP A 537 12.69 -40.50 35.38
N ASP A 538 13.40 -41.62 35.54
CA ASP A 538 13.97 -42.44 34.46
C ASP A 538 12.96 -43.44 33.84
N GLU A 539 11.75 -43.56 34.39
CA GLU A 539 10.71 -44.45 33.89
C GLU A 539 9.47 -43.70 33.37
N PRO A 540 9.60 -42.71 32.46
CA PRO A 540 8.43 -42.09 31.85
C PRO A 540 7.74 -43.03 30.86
N VAL A 541 6.50 -42.73 30.47
CA VAL A 541 5.79 -43.46 29.40
C VAL A 541 6.67 -43.49 28.15
N THR A 542 6.97 -44.69 27.68
CA THR A 542 7.77 -44.92 26.48
C THR A 542 6.93 -44.84 25.21
N GLU A 543 7.59 -44.73 24.05
CA GLU A 543 6.89 -44.78 22.75
C GLU A 543 6.14 -46.11 22.58
N ASP A 544 6.75 -47.24 22.96
CA ASP A 544 6.13 -48.56 22.84
C ASP A 544 4.88 -48.69 23.72
N GLU A 545 4.91 -48.18 24.95
CA GLU A 545 3.76 -48.15 25.86
C GLU A 545 2.63 -47.26 25.32
N TYR A 546 2.99 -46.10 24.76
CA TYR A 546 2.02 -45.19 24.15
C TYR A 546 1.34 -45.81 22.92
N GLN A 547 2.11 -46.41 22.00
CA GLN A 547 1.58 -47.07 20.80
C GLN A 547 0.75 -48.33 21.14
N ALA A 548 1.14 -49.08 22.17
CA ALA A 548 0.38 -50.23 22.65
C ALA A 548 -0.93 -49.82 23.37
N GLY A 549 -1.04 -48.56 23.81
CA GLY A 549 -2.19 -48.08 24.59
C GLY A 549 -2.26 -48.72 25.98
N GLU A 550 -1.12 -49.15 26.52
CA GLU A 550 -1.03 -49.81 27.82
C GLU A 550 0.35 -49.66 28.45
N LEU A 551 0.36 -49.59 29.78
CA LEU A 551 1.56 -49.58 30.60
C LEU A 551 1.63 -50.88 31.40
N LEU A 552 2.77 -51.57 31.30
CA LEU A 552 3.00 -52.85 31.97
C LEU A 552 4.01 -52.69 33.11
N VAL A 553 3.71 -53.27 34.26
CA VAL A 553 4.59 -53.24 35.44
C VAL A 553 4.63 -54.62 36.08
N ILE A 554 5.79 -55.02 36.59
CA ILE A 554 5.97 -56.31 37.27
C ILE A 554 5.85 -56.08 38.79
N LEU A 555 4.90 -56.76 39.42
CA LEU A 555 4.79 -56.87 40.86
C LEU A 555 5.65 -58.04 41.36
N SER A 556 6.60 -57.78 42.24
CA SER A 556 7.61 -58.78 42.58
C SER A 556 7.03 -59.94 43.38
N ARG A 557 7.38 -61.17 42.99
CA ARG A 557 7.01 -62.37 43.74
C ARG A 557 7.60 -62.35 45.17
N PRO A 558 8.85 -61.91 45.41
CA PRO A 558 9.39 -61.80 46.77
C PRO A 558 8.56 -60.88 47.68
N PHE A 559 8.09 -59.74 47.18
CA PHE A 559 7.20 -58.87 47.94
C PHE A 559 5.90 -59.59 48.31
N LEU A 560 5.26 -60.25 47.34
CA LEU A 560 4.03 -61.01 47.56
C LEU A 560 4.21 -62.16 48.57
N GLN A 561 5.35 -62.85 48.56
CA GLN A 561 5.67 -63.90 49.54
C GLN A 561 5.80 -63.37 50.97
N GLY A 562 6.16 -62.09 51.14
CA GLY A 562 6.27 -61.43 52.44
C GLY A 562 4.93 -60.99 53.05
N LEU A 563 3.85 -60.99 52.26
CA LEU A 563 2.53 -60.55 52.71
C LEU A 563 1.77 -61.65 53.46
N ALA A 564 0.86 -61.25 54.34
CA ALA A 564 -0.06 -62.15 55.01
C ALA A 564 -1.11 -62.70 54.03
N LEU A 565 -1.21 -64.03 53.94
CA LEU A 565 -2.29 -64.68 53.20
C LEU A 565 -3.66 -64.33 53.80
N GLY A 566 -4.65 -64.11 52.95
CA GLY A 566 -6.01 -63.71 53.31
C GLY A 566 -6.20 -62.21 53.54
N GLN A 567 -5.12 -61.42 53.59
CA GLN A 567 -5.19 -59.96 53.69
C GLN A 567 -5.14 -59.29 52.30
N PRO A 568 -5.79 -58.13 52.12
CA PRO A 568 -5.66 -57.36 50.90
C PRO A 568 -4.34 -56.59 50.84
N PHE A 569 -3.83 -56.42 49.62
CA PHE A 569 -2.87 -55.38 49.27
C PHE A 569 -3.52 -54.38 48.32
N ILE A 570 -3.03 -53.15 48.33
CA ILE A 570 -3.56 -52.02 47.59
C ILE A 570 -2.54 -51.61 46.53
N LEU A 571 -2.97 -51.57 45.27
CA LEU A 571 -2.21 -50.99 44.16
C LEU A 571 -2.68 -49.55 43.96
N SER A 572 -1.72 -48.63 43.90
CA SER A 572 -1.96 -47.20 43.70
C SER A 572 -1.18 -46.71 42.49
N VAL A 573 -1.86 -45.92 41.65
CA VAL A 573 -1.27 -45.29 40.47
C VAL A 573 -1.47 -43.78 40.56
N GLY A 574 -0.43 -43.02 40.24
CA GLY A 574 -0.50 -41.58 40.08
C GLY A 574 0.24 -41.13 38.82
N THR A 575 -0.34 -40.20 38.09
CA THR A 575 0.26 -39.69 36.84
C THR A 575 0.42 -38.18 36.93
N SER A 576 1.60 -37.68 36.57
CA SER A 576 1.84 -36.24 36.46
C SER A 576 1.58 -35.74 35.05
N PHE A 577 1.04 -34.53 34.93
CA PHE A 577 0.80 -33.85 33.67
C PHE A 577 1.56 -32.52 33.57
N ASP A 578 2.31 -32.16 34.61
CA ASP A 578 2.97 -30.87 34.83
C ASP A 578 4.42 -31.08 35.32
N ASP A 579 5.15 -31.94 34.62
CA ASP A 579 6.58 -32.22 34.81
C ASP A 579 6.96 -32.68 36.23
N GLY A 580 6.08 -33.46 36.86
CA GLY A 580 6.30 -34.04 38.19
C GLY A 580 5.89 -33.13 39.35
N THR A 581 5.33 -31.95 39.07
CA THR A 581 4.91 -31.00 40.12
C THR A 581 3.73 -31.55 40.91
N HIS A 582 2.71 -32.09 40.23
CA HIS A 582 1.55 -32.73 40.85
C HIS A 582 1.29 -34.09 40.20
N TYR A 583 0.74 -35.02 40.99
CA TYR A 583 0.32 -36.34 40.52
C TYR A 583 -1.18 -36.51 40.75
N ILE A 584 -1.91 -36.80 39.68
CA ILE A 584 -3.32 -37.13 39.74
C ILE A 584 -3.45 -38.63 40.04
N SER A 585 -4.10 -38.96 41.16
CA SER A 585 -4.33 -40.34 41.56
C SER A 585 -5.44 -41.00 40.74
N PHE A 586 -5.16 -42.22 40.29
CA PHE A 586 -6.16 -43.10 39.68
C PHE A 586 -6.85 -43.95 40.76
N PRO A 587 -7.95 -44.68 40.44
CA PRO A 587 -8.62 -45.52 41.42
C PRO A 587 -7.69 -46.60 41.97
N ASP A 588 -7.57 -46.65 43.30
CA ASP A 588 -6.85 -47.70 44.00
C ASP A 588 -7.51 -49.07 43.78
N VAL A 589 -6.68 -50.11 43.72
CA VAL A 589 -7.15 -51.48 43.51
C VAL A 589 -6.74 -52.36 44.69
N SER A 590 -7.73 -52.79 45.46
CA SER A 590 -7.56 -53.74 46.55
C SER A 590 -7.70 -55.19 46.06
N ILE A 591 -6.68 -56.01 46.29
CA ILE A 591 -6.63 -57.42 45.88
C ILE A 591 -6.29 -58.28 47.10
N GLN A 592 -7.09 -59.31 47.36
CA GLN A 592 -6.75 -60.31 48.39
C GLN A 592 -5.70 -61.29 47.86
N LEU A 593 -4.67 -61.56 48.67
CA LEU A 593 -3.68 -62.60 48.40
C LEU A 593 -4.13 -63.93 49.01
N VAL A 594 -4.16 -65.00 48.23
CA VAL A 594 -4.44 -66.37 48.69
C VAL A 594 -3.26 -67.29 48.37
N GLY A 595 -3.24 -68.46 49.00
CA GLY A 595 -2.16 -69.46 48.86
C GLY A 595 -1.91 -69.89 47.42
#